data_AF-A0AAV9Z3T9-F1
#
_entry.id   AF-A0AAV9Z3T9-F1
#
_cell.length_a   1.000
_cell.length_b   1.000
_cell.length_c   1.000
_cell.angle_alpha   90.00
_cell.angle_beta   90.00
_cell.angle_gamma   90.00
#
_symmetry.space_group_name_H-M   'P 1'
#
loop_
_entity.id
_entity.type
_entity.pdbx_description
1 polymer ?
#
loop_
_entity_poly.entity_id
_entity_poly.type
_entity_poly.pdbx_seq_one_letter_code
_entity_poly.pdbx_strand_id
1 'polypeptide(L)'
;MNTEQRLRNLRDAYHALHDDVLSALRTMVGDPPSLNAVRDRALALASAAEMHRAVFPPDEYATLQTSITDMVTALDLACHDSMDPPDAAPLTVAHRVRSGRRGRPRVEIDPQFLSAALDLRGPIGIAPEIGVSARTVRRAALRAGLVQPGAPVFQSRTNEQGQVEVVQCLATDLSSPWEWRLLLS
;
A
#
# COMPACT_ATOMS: atom_id res chain seq x y z
N MET A 1 2.82 -42.20 18.22
CA MET A 1 3.21 -40.77 18.31
C MET A 1 3.20 -40.41 19.79
N ASN A 2 4.35 -39.99 20.35
CA ASN A 2 4.50 -39.72 21.78
C ASN A 2 3.61 -38.52 22.20
N THR A 3 2.97 -38.62 23.35
CA THR A 3 2.11 -37.58 23.94
C THR A 3 2.84 -36.24 24.06
N GLU A 4 4.11 -36.27 24.44
CA GLU A 4 4.97 -35.07 24.53
C GLU A 4 5.18 -34.41 23.17
N GLN A 5 5.32 -35.20 22.10
CA GLN A 5 5.49 -34.66 20.75
C GLN A 5 4.23 -33.94 20.28
N ARG A 6 3.05 -34.45 20.63
CA ARG A 6 1.76 -33.80 20.32
C ARG A 6 1.65 -32.45 21.02
N LEU A 7 1.98 -32.41 22.31
CA LEU A 7 1.95 -31.17 23.09
C LEU A 7 2.92 -30.12 22.52
N ARG A 8 4.13 -30.54 22.15
CA ARG A 8 5.11 -29.65 21.51
C ARG A 8 4.59 -29.08 20.20
N ASN A 9 4.05 -29.92 19.32
CA ASN A 9 3.48 -29.47 18.04
C ASN A 9 2.34 -28.46 18.23
N LEU A 10 1.49 -28.63 19.26
CA LEU A 10 0.41 -27.70 19.55
C LEU A 10 0.93 -26.35 20.08
N ARG A 11 1.99 -26.36 20.90
CA ARG A 11 2.66 -25.14 21.37
C ARG A 11 3.32 -24.38 20.22
N ASP A 12 4.02 -25.09 19.33
CA ASP A 12 4.65 -24.49 18.15
C ASP A 12 3.58 -23.87 17.22
N ALA A 13 2.46 -24.57 17.02
CA ALA A 13 1.33 -24.06 16.25
C ALA A 13 0.68 -22.82 16.88
N TYR A 14 0.58 -22.78 18.21
CA TYR A 14 0.10 -21.61 18.95
C TYR A 14 1.00 -20.38 18.75
N HIS A 15 2.33 -20.54 18.87
CA HIS A 15 3.26 -19.44 18.66
C HIS A 15 3.22 -18.90 17.23
N ALA A 16 3.19 -19.79 16.23
CA ALA A 16 3.03 -19.39 14.84
C ALA A 16 1.71 -18.64 14.60
N LEU A 17 0.60 -19.12 15.17
CA LEU A 17 -0.69 -18.43 15.09
C LEU A 17 -0.63 -17.05 15.75
N HIS A 18 -0.01 -16.93 16.92
CA HIS A 18 0.11 -15.65 17.63
C HIS A 18 0.87 -14.60 16.80
N ASP A 19 1.98 -15.00 16.16
CA ASP A 19 2.75 -14.11 15.28
C ASP A 19 1.95 -13.71 14.03
N ASP A 20 1.23 -14.66 13.43
CA ASP A 20 0.33 -14.41 12.31
C ASP A 20 -0.79 -13.41 12.68
N VAL A 21 -1.40 -13.56 13.86
CA VAL A 21 -2.42 -12.65 14.38
C VAL A 21 -1.85 -11.25 14.60
N LEU A 22 -0.67 -11.13 15.22
CA LEU A 22 -0.03 -9.82 15.42
C LEU A 22 0.32 -9.13 14.10
N SER A 23 0.79 -9.89 13.11
CA SER A 23 1.05 -9.38 11.77
C SER A 23 -0.25 -8.90 11.10
N ALA A 24 -1.31 -9.71 11.18
CA ALA A 24 -2.63 -9.42 10.64
C ALA A 24 -3.24 -8.14 11.21
N LEU A 25 -3.27 -8.01 12.53
CA LEU A 25 -3.82 -6.83 13.21
C LEU A 25 -3.04 -5.54 12.91
N ARG A 26 -1.78 -5.63 12.50
CA ARG A 26 -0.95 -4.45 12.17
C ARG A 26 -1.01 -4.06 10.70
N THR A 27 -1.16 -5.03 9.80
CA THR A 27 -0.93 -4.82 8.37
C THR A 27 -2.17 -5.04 7.51
N MET A 28 -3.17 -5.75 8.02
CA MET A 28 -4.35 -6.20 7.26
C MET A 28 -5.66 -5.60 7.77
N VAL A 29 -5.60 -4.55 8.59
CA VAL A 29 -6.80 -3.75 8.92
C VAL A 29 -7.30 -3.11 7.63
N GLY A 30 -8.49 -3.51 7.16
CA GLY A 30 -8.96 -3.15 5.82
C GLY A 30 -9.21 -4.32 4.88
N ASP A 31 -8.72 -5.52 5.20
CA ASP A 31 -8.80 -6.70 4.33
C ASP A 31 -9.56 -7.86 5.03
N PRO A 32 -10.91 -7.84 5.02
CA PRO A 32 -11.73 -8.84 5.70
C PRO A 32 -11.45 -10.30 5.28
N PRO A 33 -11.22 -10.62 3.99
CA PRO A 33 -10.81 -11.97 3.59
C PRO A 33 -9.58 -12.50 4.32
N SER A 34 -8.53 -11.68 4.44
CA SER A 34 -7.29 -12.11 5.09
C SER A 34 -7.45 -12.24 6.61
N LEU A 35 -8.19 -11.31 7.25
CA LEU A 35 -8.51 -11.42 8.68
C LEU A 35 -9.33 -12.69 8.98
N ASN A 36 -10.32 -13.01 8.14
CA ASN A 36 -11.14 -14.21 8.28
C ASN A 36 -10.31 -15.49 8.13
N ALA A 37 -9.34 -15.53 7.21
CA ALA A 37 -8.46 -16.69 7.05
C ALA A 37 -7.62 -16.97 8.31
N VAL A 38 -7.11 -15.92 8.98
CA VAL A 38 -6.37 -16.06 10.25
C VAL A 38 -7.30 -16.49 11.38
N ARG A 39 -8.52 -15.93 11.43
CA ARG A 39 -9.57 -16.32 12.38
C ARG A 39 -9.92 -17.80 12.26
N ASP A 40 -10.11 -18.30 11.05
CA ASP A 40 -10.42 -19.72 10.79
C ASP A 40 -9.28 -20.64 11.27
N ARG A 41 -8.02 -20.21 11.12
CA ARG A 41 -6.86 -20.94 11.68
C ARG A 41 -6.88 -20.96 13.22
N ALA A 42 -7.26 -19.86 13.87
CA ALA A 42 -7.41 -19.81 15.31
C ALA A 42 -8.49 -20.78 15.82
N LEU A 43 -9.64 -20.81 15.15
CA LEU A 43 -10.73 -21.75 15.45
C LEU A 43 -10.32 -23.21 15.19
N ALA A 44 -9.57 -23.46 14.12
CA ALA A 44 -9.02 -24.79 13.84
C ALA A 44 -8.05 -25.26 14.95
N LEU A 45 -7.19 -24.37 15.45
CA LEU A 45 -6.30 -24.68 16.57
C LEU A 45 -7.09 -24.96 17.86
N ALA A 46 -8.14 -24.17 18.15
CA ALA A 46 -9.01 -24.38 19.30
C ALA A 46 -9.65 -25.77 19.28
N SER A 47 -10.20 -26.15 18.13
CA SER A 47 -10.80 -27.47 17.89
C SER A 47 -9.77 -28.60 18.07
N ALA A 48 -8.57 -28.44 17.51
CA ALA A 48 -7.47 -29.39 17.69
C ALA A 48 -7.04 -29.54 19.16
N ALA A 49 -7.01 -28.44 19.92
CA ALA A 49 -6.68 -28.44 21.33
C ALA A 49 -7.74 -29.17 22.17
N GLU A 50 -9.04 -28.95 21.91
CA GLU A 50 -10.12 -29.67 22.60
C GLU A 50 -10.07 -31.18 22.34
N MET A 51 -9.85 -31.61 21.09
CA MET A 51 -9.67 -33.04 20.76
C MET A 51 -8.49 -33.70 21.52
N HIS A 52 -7.50 -32.90 21.92
CA HIS A 52 -6.31 -33.35 22.64
C HIS A 52 -6.26 -32.87 24.09
N ARG A 53 -7.40 -32.49 24.68
CA ARG A 53 -7.49 -31.93 26.04
C ARG A 53 -6.80 -32.78 27.11
N ALA A 54 -6.87 -34.10 27.02
CA ALA A 54 -6.24 -35.02 27.97
C ALA A 54 -4.69 -34.95 28.01
N VAL A 55 -4.06 -34.34 27.01
CA VAL A 55 -2.62 -34.16 26.91
C VAL A 55 -2.14 -32.89 27.62
N PHE A 56 -3.05 -31.93 27.86
CA PHE A 56 -2.70 -30.66 28.48
C PHE A 56 -2.82 -30.73 30.01
N PRO A 57 -1.90 -30.07 30.74
CA PRO A 57 -2.18 -29.63 32.10
C PRO A 57 -3.45 -28.74 32.10
N PRO A 58 -4.34 -28.88 33.10
CA PRO A 58 -5.62 -28.16 33.11
C PRO A 58 -5.44 -26.63 33.08
N ASP A 59 -4.45 -26.11 33.79
CA ASP A 59 -4.18 -24.66 33.86
C ASP A 59 -3.65 -24.11 32.53
N GLU A 60 -2.79 -24.88 31.85
CA GLU A 60 -2.27 -24.53 30.52
C GLU A 60 -3.39 -24.52 29.48
N TYR A 61 -4.30 -25.49 29.54
CA TYR A 61 -5.46 -25.57 28.66
C TYR A 61 -6.40 -24.37 28.83
N ALA A 62 -6.70 -23.99 30.08
CA ALA A 62 -7.52 -22.82 30.37
C ALA A 62 -6.89 -21.54 29.81
N THR A 63 -5.57 -21.37 30.00
CA THR A 63 -4.82 -20.23 29.45
C THR A 63 -4.87 -20.19 27.92
N LEU A 64 -4.69 -21.35 27.27
CA LEU A 64 -4.76 -21.47 25.82
C LEU A 64 -6.15 -21.08 25.29
N GLN A 65 -7.22 -21.56 25.93
CA GLN A 65 -8.59 -21.20 25.55
C GLN A 65 -8.83 -19.69 25.65
N THR A 66 -8.50 -19.07 26.80
CA THR A 66 -8.63 -17.62 26.99
C THR A 66 -7.85 -16.86 25.91
N SER A 67 -6.59 -17.24 25.68
CA SER A 67 -5.75 -16.55 24.69
C SER A 67 -6.30 -16.65 23.27
N ILE A 68 -6.80 -17.82 22.84
CA ILE A 68 -7.41 -17.98 21.52
C ILE A 68 -8.71 -17.16 21.42
N THR A 69 -9.54 -17.14 22.47
CA THR A 69 -10.75 -16.31 22.52
C THR A 69 -10.43 -14.83 22.37
N ASP A 70 -9.38 -14.35 23.04
CA ASP A 70 -8.92 -12.97 22.94
C ASP A 70 -8.43 -12.64 21.51
N MET A 71 -7.67 -13.55 20.88
CA MET A 71 -7.23 -13.38 19.49
C MET A 71 -8.41 -13.30 18.51
N VAL A 72 -9.39 -14.19 18.62
CA VAL A 72 -10.57 -14.18 17.76
C VAL A 72 -11.37 -12.90 17.97
N THR A 73 -11.57 -12.48 19.23
CA THR A 73 -12.27 -11.24 19.55
C THR A 73 -11.55 -10.03 18.96
N ALA A 74 -10.22 -9.96 19.05
CA ALA A 74 -9.44 -8.88 18.46
C ALA A 74 -9.54 -8.85 16.93
N LEU A 75 -9.53 -10.02 16.27
CA LEU A 75 -9.72 -10.10 14.81
C LEU A 75 -11.14 -9.67 14.39
N ASP A 76 -12.16 -10.05 15.15
CA ASP A 76 -13.55 -9.66 14.90
C ASP A 76 -13.73 -8.14 15.06
N LEU A 77 -13.12 -7.54 16.09
CA LEU A 77 -13.09 -6.09 16.28
C LEU A 77 -12.38 -5.38 15.13
N ALA A 78 -11.21 -5.86 14.70
CA ALA A 78 -10.49 -5.27 13.57
C ALA A 78 -11.27 -5.36 12.25
N CYS A 79 -12.06 -6.43 12.07
CA CYS A 79 -12.96 -6.58 10.93
C CYS A 79 -14.09 -5.55 11.00
N HIS A 80 -14.65 -5.30 12.18
CA HIS A 80 -15.69 -4.29 12.40
C HIS A 80 -15.16 -2.86 12.20
N ASP A 81 -14.01 -2.52 12.78
CA ASP A 81 -13.36 -1.21 12.63
C ASP A 81 -13.06 -0.88 11.17
N SER A 82 -12.76 -1.91 10.36
CA SER A 82 -12.56 -1.75 8.91
C SER A 82 -13.87 -1.48 8.15
N MET A 83 -15.02 -1.90 8.68
CA MET A 83 -16.32 -1.66 8.05
C MET A 83 -16.90 -0.30 8.41
N ASP A 84 -16.45 0.29 9.52
CA ASP A 84 -16.87 1.63 9.88
C ASP A 84 -16.31 2.64 8.86
N PRO A 85 -17.18 3.37 8.15
CA PRO A 85 -16.73 4.41 7.25
C PRO A 85 -15.94 5.44 8.08
N PRO A 86 -14.80 5.95 7.56
CA PRO A 86 -14.01 6.91 8.31
C PRO A 86 -14.89 8.11 8.71
N ASP A 87 -14.95 8.41 10.01
CA ASP A 87 -15.69 9.56 10.56
C ASP A 87 -15.27 10.89 9.92
N ALA A 88 -14.01 10.95 9.47
CA ALA A 88 -13.47 12.08 8.75
C ALA A 88 -13.83 12.04 7.27
N ALA A 89 -14.25 13.20 6.74
CA ALA A 89 -14.39 13.36 5.29
C ALA A 89 -13.09 12.94 4.58
N PRO A 90 -13.18 12.20 3.46
CA PRO A 90 -12.00 11.71 2.76
C PRO A 90 -11.08 12.89 2.39
N LEU A 91 -9.78 12.73 2.68
CA LEU A 91 -8.79 13.75 2.37
C LEU A 91 -8.84 14.05 0.88
N THR A 92 -9.35 15.23 0.53
CA THR A 92 -9.50 15.62 -0.87
C THR A 92 -8.18 16.18 -1.37
N VAL A 93 -7.30 15.27 -1.79
CA VAL A 93 -5.96 15.60 -2.29
C VAL A 93 -6.02 16.26 -3.67
N ALA A 94 -7.00 15.89 -4.49
CA ALA A 94 -7.20 16.42 -5.82
C ALA A 94 -8.65 16.87 -6.03
N HIS A 95 -8.82 18.07 -6.58
CA HIS A 95 -10.14 18.60 -6.90
C HIS A 95 -10.14 19.22 -8.30
N ARG A 96 -11.33 19.20 -8.93
CA ARG A 96 -11.54 19.79 -10.26
C ARG A 96 -11.96 21.24 -10.11
N VAL A 97 -11.09 22.15 -10.55
CA VAL A 97 -11.36 23.60 -10.56
C VAL A 97 -11.96 24.00 -11.90
N ARG A 98 -13.13 24.66 -11.86
CA ARG A 98 -13.76 25.29 -13.02
C ARG A 98 -13.33 26.75 -13.08
N SER A 99 -12.67 27.15 -14.17
CA SER A 99 -12.16 28.52 -14.35
C SER A 99 -13.20 29.52 -14.89
N GLY A 100 -14.46 29.10 -15.05
CA GLY A 100 -15.53 29.91 -15.67
C GLY A 100 -15.40 30.10 -17.19
N ARG A 101 -14.30 29.67 -17.81
CA ARG A 101 -14.09 29.73 -19.28
C ARG A 101 -14.54 28.43 -19.94
N ARG A 102 -14.97 28.50 -21.21
CA ARG A 102 -15.29 27.32 -22.03
C ARG A 102 -14.04 26.42 -22.13
N GLY A 103 -14.14 25.19 -21.63
CA GLY A 103 -13.04 24.22 -21.65
C GLY A 103 -13.21 23.08 -20.64
N ARG A 104 -12.31 22.10 -20.69
CA ARG A 104 -12.26 20.98 -19.73
C ARG A 104 -11.81 21.52 -18.36
N PRO A 105 -12.50 21.19 -17.24
CA PRO A 105 -12.07 21.56 -15.90
C PRO A 105 -10.64 21.11 -15.61
N ARG A 106 -9.88 21.96 -14.92
CA ARG A 106 -8.49 21.69 -14.54
C ARG A 106 -8.49 20.87 -13.25
N VAL A 107 -7.57 19.91 -13.14
CA VAL A 107 -7.32 19.21 -11.88
C VAL A 107 -6.22 19.95 -11.13
N GLU A 108 -6.50 20.27 -9.88
CA GLU A 108 -5.55 20.81 -8.91
C GLU A 108 -5.30 19.76 -7.84
N ILE A 109 -4.02 19.57 -7.53
CA ILE A 109 -3.52 18.59 -6.56
C ILE A 109 -2.78 19.41 -5.52
N ASP A 110 -3.01 19.11 -4.24
CA ASP A 110 -2.30 19.77 -3.14
C ASP A 110 -0.77 19.64 -3.33
N PRO A 111 -0.02 20.76 -3.41
CA PRO A 111 1.43 20.74 -3.60
C PRO A 111 2.19 19.99 -2.49
N GLN A 112 1.73 20.05 -1.23
CA GLN A 112 2.41 19.40 -0.12
C GLN A 112 2.32 17.88 -0.24
N PHE A 113 1.12 17.35 -0.44
CA PHE A 113 0.92 15.94 -0.77
C PHE A 113 1.74 15.52 -2.01
N LEU A 114 1.69 16.32 -3.08
CA LEU A 114 2.34 15.98 -4.34
C LEU A 114 3.87 15.88 -4.18
N SER A 115 4.48 16.75 -3.37
CA SER A 115 5.92 16.66 -3.06
C SER A 115 6.26 15.35 -2.37
N ALA A 116 5.58 15.04 -1.26
CA ALA A 116 5.86 13.82 -0.49
C ALA A 116 5.59 12.54 -1.30
N ALA A 117 4.52 12.53 -2.09
CA ALA A 117 4.17 11.38 -2.91
C ALA A 117 5.19 11.14 -4.03
N LEU A 118 5.73 12.20 -4.66
CA LEU A 118 6.74 12.12 -5.70
C LEU A 118 8.05 11.51 -5.18
N ASP A 119 8.45 11.83 -3.95
CA ASP A 119 9.65 11.28 -3.31
C ASP A 119 9.53 9.76 -3.07
N LEU A 120 8.31 9.26 -2.84
CA LEU A 120 8.05 7.85 -2.52
C LEU A 120 7.83 6.96 -3.75
N ARG A 121 6.93 7.35 -4.67
CA ARG A 121 6.43 6.46 -5.75
C ARG A 121 6.57 7.03 -7.17
N GLY A 122 6.99 8.29 -7.31
CA GLY A 122 7.08 8.98 -8.60
C GLY A 122 5.73 9.15 -9.34
N PRO A 123 5.70 9.85 -10.49
CA PRO A 123 4.43 10.23 -11.14
C PRO A 123 3.55 9.06 -11.61
N ILE A 124 4.15 7.92 -11.96
CA ILE A 124 3.43 6.74 -12.47
C ILE A 124 2.77 5.97 -11.32
N GLY A 125 3.47 5.79 -10.19
CA GLY A 125 2.94 5.04 -9.05
C GLY A 125 1.82 5.75 -8.31
N ILE A 126 1.79 7.09 -8.32
CA ILE A 126 0.78 7.89 -7.60
C ILE A 126 -0.51 8.07 -8.42
N ALA A 127 -0.41 8.01 -9.75
CA ALA A 127 -1.51 8.22 -10.68
C ALA A 127 -2.79 7.41 -10.34
N PRO A 128 -2.74 6.08 -10.13
CA PRO A 128 -3.93 5.30 -9.81
C PRO A 128 -4.57 5.69 -8.47
N GLU A 129 -3.77 6.04 -7.45
CA GLU A 129 -4.25 6.39 -6.10
C GLU A 129 -5.10 7.67 -6.09
N ILE A 130 -4.73 8.67 -6.90
CA ILE A 130 -5.47 9.93 -7.02
C ILE A 130 -6.58 9.84 -8.10
N GLY A 131 -6.61 8.77 -8.91
CA GLY A 131 -7.55 8.63 -10.03
C GLY A 131 -7.27 9.61 -11.18
N VAL A 132 -6.00 9.96 -11.43
CA VAL A 132 -5.58 10.83 -12.55
C VAL A 132 -4.47 10.17 -13.37
N SER A 133 -4.26 10.61 -14.61
CA SER A 133 -3.16 10.07 -15.41
C SER A 133 -1.79 10.57 -14.92
N ALA A 134 -0.74 9.76 -15.07
CA ALA A 134 0.65 10.14 -14.74
C ALA A 134 1.08 11.45 -15.43
N ARG A 135 0.61 11.68 -16.67
CA ARG A 135 0.82 12.95 -17.39
C ARG A 135 0.20 14.15 -16.67
N THR A 136 -0.94 13.97 -16.02
CA THR A 136 -1.61 15.02 -15.22
C THR A 136 -0.82 15.30 -13.94
N VAL A 137 -0.35 14.25 -13.26
CA VAL A 137 0.53 14.36 -12.07
C VAL A 137 1.80 15.14 -12.43
N ARG A 138 2.52 14.74 -13.48
CA ARG A 138 3.73 15.45 -13.94
C ARG A 138 3.45 16.92 -14.27
N ARG A 139 2.34 17.21 -14.96
CA ARG A 139 1.93 18.60 -15.27
C ARG A 139 1.57 19.39 -14.01
N ALA A 140 1.02 18.77 -12.98
CA ALA A 140 0.79 19.42 -11.70
C ALA A 140 2.13 19.70 -10.99
N ALA A 141 3.06 18.75 -10.99
CA ALA A 141 4.38 18.89 -10.39
C ALA A 141 5.20 20.01 -11.05
N LEU A 142 5.18 20.09 -12.38
CA LEU A 142 5.80 21.18 -13.14
C LEU A 142 5.20 22.55 -12.77
N ARG A 143 3.88 22.63 -12.61
CA ARG A 143 3.19 23.88 -12.19
C ARG A 143 3.54 24.29 -10.76
N ALA A 144 3.74 23.32 -9.88
CA ALA A 144 4.12 23.54 -8.48
C ALA A 144 5.64 23.79 -8.30
N GLY A 145 6.45 23.68 -9.37
CA GLY A 145 7.90 23.85 -9.28
C GLY A 145 8.64 22.68 -8.62
N LEU A 146 7.98 21.52 -8.47
CA LEU A 146 8.55 20.34 -7.81
C LEU A 146 9.45 19.51 -8.74
N VAL A 147 9.25 19.63 -10.06
CA VAL A 147 10.01 18.90 -11.08
C VAL A 147 10.49 19.89 -12.12
N GLN A 148 11.71 19.71 -12.63
CA GLN A 148 12.20 20.52 -13.74
C GLN A 148 11.59 20.06 -15.07
N PRO A 149 11.24 21.00 -15.97
CA PRO A 149 10.90 20.66 -17.35
C PRO A 149 11.98 19.77 -17.97
N GLY A 150 11.56 18.74 -18.71
CA GLY A 150 12.51 17.95 -19.49
C GLY A 150 13.13 18.80 -20.60
N ALA A 151 14.32 18.40 -21.06
CA ALA A 151 14.94 19.04 -22.22
C ALA A 151 13.97 19.07 -23.41
N PRO A 152 13.96 20.16 -24.21
CA PRO A 152 13.10 20.24 -25.37
C PRO A 152 13.43 19.12 -26.35
N VAL A 153 12.40 18.42 -26.84
CA VAL A 153 12.52 17.33 -27.82
C VAL A 153 13.05 17.84 -29.16
N PHE A 154 12.79 19.11 -29.46
CA PHE A 154 13.24 19.77 -30.68
C PHE A 154 14.21 20.88 -30.31
N GLN A 155 15.40 20.86 -30.91
CA GLN A 155 16.37 21.94 -30.81
C GLN A 155 16.56 22.55 -32.20
N SER A 156 16.46 23.87 -32.28
CA SER A 156 16.79 24.61 -33.49
C SER A 156 18.31 24.82 -33.55
N ARG A 157 18.96 24.30 -34.59
CA ARG A 157 20.37 24.53 -34.88
C ARG A 157 20.49 25.35 -36.15
N THR A 158 21.15 26.49 -36.08
CA THR A 158 21.51 27.26 -37.27
C THR A 158 22.79 26.67 -37.85
N ASN A 159 22.75 26.27 -39.11
CA ASN A 159 23.92 25.73 -39.82
C ASN A 159 24.83 26.87 -40.33
N GLU A 160 26.02 26.52 -40.84
CA GLU A 160 27.00 27.49 -41.35
C GLU A 160 26.47 28.34 -42.53
N GLN A 161 25.39 27.89 -43.18
CA GLN A 161 24.72 28.59 -44.28
C GLN A 161 23.61 29.53 -43.80
N GLY A 162 23.40 29.67 -42.49
CA GLY A 162 22.35 30.51 -41.91
C GLY A 162 20.95 29.91 -41.98
N GLN A 163 20.78 28.65 -42.40
CA GLN A 163 19.50 27.96 -42.37
C GLN A 163 19.22 27.37 -40.97
N VAL A 164 17.98 27.50 -40.51
CA VAL A 164 17.53 26.95 -39.22
C VAL A 164 17.01 25.54 -39.44
N GLU A 165 17.74 24.55 -38.95
CA GLU A 165 17.33 23.15 -38.95
C GLU A 165 16.72 22.80 -37.59
N VAL A 166 15.54 22.17 -37.59
CA VAL A 166 14.92 21.63 -36.39
C VAL A 166 15.40 20.20 -36.23
N VAL A 167 16.34 19.98 -35.31
CA VAL A 167 16.86 18.66 -34.99
C VAL A 167 16.00 18.08 -33.88
N GLN A 168 15.38 16.93 -34.17
CA GLN A 168 14.75 16.13 -33.14
C GLN A 168 15.86 15.45 -32.32
N CYS A 169 16.04 15.88 -31.08
CA CYS A 169 16.92 15.20 -30.16
C CYS A 169 16.21 13.92 -29.72
N LEU A 170 16.61 12.78 -30.29
CA LEU A 170 16.30 11.49 -29.68
C LEU A 170 16.97 11.53 -28.31
N ALA A 171 16.15 11.47 -27.26
CA ALA A 171 16.62 11.48 -25.89
C ALA A 171 17.40 10.19 -25.62
N THR A 172 18.69 10.18 -25.97
CA THR A 172 19.61 9.06 -25.73
C THR A 172 20.47 9.31 -24.49
N ASP A 173 19.99 10.13 -23.54
CA ASP A 173 20.70 10.37 -22.29
C ASP A 173 19.89 9.79 -21.13
N LEU A 174 20.16 8.52 -20.83
CA LEU A 174 19.75 7.76 -19.64
C LEU A 174 20.50 8.25 -18.37
N SER A 175 20.74 9.56 -18.25
CA SER A 175 21.36 10.15 -17.06
C SER A 175 20.32 10.79 -16.12
N SER A 176 19.04 10.43 -16.26
CA SER A 176 18.02 10.83 -15.29
C SER A 176 18.18 10.04 -13.98
N PRO A 177 18.42 10.69 -12.84
CA PRO A 177 18.66 10.01 -11.55
C PRO A 177 17.51 9.14 -11.03
N TRP A 178 16.32 9.25 -11.64
CA TRP A 178 15.12 8.50 -11.24
C TRP A 178 14.87 7.22 -12.05
N GLU A 179 15.61 6.96 -13.14
CA GLU A 179 15.38 5.77 -13.98
C GLU A 179 15.98 4.47 -13.41
N TRP A 180 16.97 4.53 -12.50
CA TRP A 180 17.59 3.32 -11.95
C TRP A 180 16.77 2.60 -10.87
N ARG A 181 15.68 3.19 -10.33
CA ARG A 181 14.84 2.53 -9.31
C ARG A 181 13.70 1.67 -9.86
N LEU A 182 13.47 1.67 -11.17
CA LEU A 182 12.36 0.93 -11.80
C LEU A 182 12.76 -0.46 -12.36
N LEU A 183 14.00 -0.91 -12.15
CA LEU A 183 14.49 -2.21 -12.63
C LEU A 183 14.84 -3.23 -11.52
N LEU A 184 14.48 -2.95 -10.26
CA LEU A 184 14.80 -3.83 -9.11
C LEU A 184 13.60 -4.14 -8.20
N SER A 185 12.40 -4.24 -8.76
CA SER A 185 11.19 -4.71 -8.06
C SER A 185 10.30 -5.46 -9.03
#